data_AF-B8XFS8-F1
#
_entry.id   AF-B8XFS8-F1
#
_cell.length_a   1.000
_cell.length_b   1.000
_cell.length_c   1.000
_cell.angle_alpha   90.00
_cell.angle_beta   90.00
_cell.angle_gamma   90.00
#
_symmetry.space_group_name_H-M   'P 1'
#
loop_
_entity.id
_entity.type
_entity.pdbx_description
1 polymer ?
#
loop_
_entity_poly.entity_id
_entity_poly.type
_entity_poly.pdbx_seq_one_letter_code
_entity_poly.pdbx_strand_id
1 'polypeptide(L)'
;MAKPAFQIPADKYDALVHRVQFGGDEVVQAQGGAGSATLSMAYAGFRFAESVIKAAFKGEKNIVEPTYVYLPGIAGGDEIAKATGVDYFSVPVELGANGAEKAVNILTGVTEQEQKLLDVAVKGLKTNIEKGVDFVKNPPPKL
;
A
#
# COMPACT_ATOMS: atom_id res chain seq x y z
N MET A 1 -7.20 0.16 13.41
CA MET A 1 -6.01 0.28 14.27
C MET A 1 -5.82 -1.01 15.05
N ALA A 2 -4.58 -1.43 15.29
CA ALA A 2 -4.26 -2.69 15.96
C ALA A 2 -4.92 -2.75 17.36
N LYS A 3 -5.51 -3.92 17.67
CA LYS A 3 -6.05 -4.24 19.00
C LYS A 3 -5.35 -5.50 19.50
N PRO A 4 -4.69 -5.47 20.66
CA PRO A 4 -4.55 -4.33 21.58
C PRO A 4 -3.65 -3.21 21.03
N ALA A 5 -3.80 -2.01 21.59
CA ALA A 5 -2.88 -0.91 21.30
C ALA A 5 -1.47 -1.31 21.74
N PHE A 6 -0.50 -1.19 20.84
CA PHE A 6 0.89 -1.54 21.09
C PHE A 6 1.76 -0.33 20.76
N GLN A 7 2.64 0.03 21.70
CA GLN A 7 3.60 1.11 21.51
C GLN A 7 4.97 0.49 21.29
N ILE A 8 5.58 0.79 20.14
CA ILE A 8 6.91 0.29 19.79
C ILE A 8 7.92 1.03 20.67
N PRO A 9 8.85 0.33 21.34
CA PRO A 9 9.95 0.97 22.06
C PRO A 9 10.76 1.89 21.13
N ALA A 10 11.07 3.10 21.60
CA ALA A 10 11.71 4.13 20.77
C ALA A 10 13.05 3.67 20.17
N ASP A 11 13.82 2.87 20.91
CA ASP A 11 15.10 2.28 20.49
C ASP A 11 14.95 1.23 19.36
N LYS A 12 13.74 0.71 19.14
CA LYS A 12 13.44 -0.31 18.13
C LYS A 12 12.64 0.20 16.94
N TYR A 13 12.09 1.42 17.05
CA TYR A 13 11.19 1.97 16.04
C TYR A 13 11.87 2.09 14.67
N ASP A 14 13.02 2.77 14.61
CA ASP A 14 13.72 3.00 13.34
C ASP A 14 14.18 1.69 12.70
N ALA A 15 14.66 0.73 13.50
CA ALA A 15 15.06 -0.59 13.04
C ALA A 15 13.86 -1.38 12.47
N LEU A 16 12.68 -1.28 13.09
CA LEU A 16 11.46 -1.90 12.60
C LEU A 16 11.01 -1.28 11.28
N VAL A 17 10.97 0.06 11.20
CA VAL A 17 10.58 0.78 9.99
C VAL A 17 11.51 0.43 8.83
N HIS A 18 12.82 0.46 9.06
CA HIS A 18 13.82 0.09 8.06
C HIS A 18 13.61 -1.34 7.57
N ARG A 19 13.44 -2.29 8.49
CA ARG A 19 13.23 -3.70 8.13
C ARG A 19 11.95 -3.95 7.33
N VAL A 20 10.90 -3.17 7.58
CA VAL A 20 9.67 -3.24 6.77
C VAL A 20 9.90 -2.66 5.37
N GLN A 21 10.57 -1.51 5.27
CA GLN A 21 10.84 -0.85 3.98
C GLN A 21 11.79 -1.64 3.08
N PHE A 22 12.79 -2.30 3.67
CA PHE A 22 13.85 -3.02 2.96
C PHE A 22 13.76 -4.54 3.10
N GLY A 23 12.64 -5.08 3.58
CA GLY A 23 12.47 -6.52 3.77
C GLY A 23 12.58 -7.33 2.47
N GLY A 24 12.24 -6.73 1.32
CA GLY A 24 12.48 -7.33 0.01
C GLY A 24 13.97 -7.48 -0.31
N ASP A 25 14.76 -6.44 -0.04
CA ASP A 25 16.21 -6.43 -0.25
C ASP A 25 16.91 -7.43 0.68
N GLU A 26 16.45 -7.57 1.93
CA GLU A 26 16.92 -8.62 2.84
C GLU A 26 16.74 -10.01 2.24
N VAL A 27 15.60 -10.29 1.58
CA VAL A 27 15.35 -11.57 0.92
C VAL A 27 16.25 -11.76 -0.31
N VAL A 28 16.43 -10.72 -1.13
CA VAL A 28 17.31 -10.78 -2.31
C VAL A 28 18.75 -11.09 -1.89
N GLN A 29 19.24 -10.43 -0.84
CA GLN A 29 20.57 -10.69 -0.28
C GLN A 29 20.68 -12.12 0.27
N ALA A 30 19.68 -12.58 1.01
CA ALA A 30 19.65 -13.95 1.55
C ALA A 30 19.61 -15.02 0.44
N GLN A 31 19.03 -14.72 -0.72
CA GLN A 31 19.01 -15.58 -1.91
C GLN A 31 20.25 -15.41 -2.80
N GLY A 32 21.27 -14.66 -2.37
CA GLY A 32 22.49 -14.45 -3.15
C GLY A 32 22.27 -13.71 -4.48
N GLY A 33 21.22 -12.89 -4.56
CA GLY A 33 20.82 -12.18 -5.79
C GLY A 33 20.04 -13.03 -6.80
N ALA A 34 19.71 -14.29 -6.48
CA ALA A 34 19.05 -15.22 -7.40
C ALA A 34 17.54 -15.00 -7.54
N GLY A 35 16.96 -14.01 -6.86
CA GLY A 35 15.53 -13.71 -6.90
C GLY A 35 15.07 -12.88 -5.71
N SER A 36 13.82 -12.43 -5.76
CA SER A 36 13.15 -11.77 -4.64
C SER A 36 12.17 -12.71 -3.94
N ALA A 37 11.44 -12.21 -2.94
CA ALA A 37 10.45 -12.97 -2.18
C ALA A 37 9.38 -13.65 -3.07
N THR A 38 9.46 -14.98 -3.22
CA THR A 38 8.50 -15.77 -4.00
C THR A 38 7.39 -16.36 -3.14
N LEU A 39 7.73 -17.22 -2.16
CA LEU A 39 6.74 -17.95 -1.34
C LEU A 39 5.91 -17.03 -0.45
N SER A 40 6.55 -16.05 0.21
CA SER A 40 5.84 -15.08 1.05
C SER A 40 4.95 -14.16 0.22
N MET A 41 5.37 -13.80 -0.99
CA MET A 41 4.53 -13.02 -1.92
C MET A 41 3.35 -13.85 -2.44
N ALA A 42 3.55 -15.14 -2.76
CA ALA A 42 2.47 -16.04 -3.14
C ALA A 42 1.42 -16.17 -2.02
N TYR A 43 1.86 -16.27 -0.76
CA TYR A 43 0.96 -16.29 0.39
C TYR A 43 0.22 -14.96 0.59
N ALA A 44 0.92 -13.82 0.47
CA ALA A 44 0.29 -12.50 0.55
C ALA A 44 -0.76 -12.31 -0.55
N GLY A 45 -0.44 -12.71 -1.78
CA GLY A 45 -1.37 -12.70 -2.92
C GLY A 45 -2.58 -13.61 -2.69
N PHE A 46 -2.38 -14.82 -2.18
CA PHE A 46 -3.47 -15.72 -1.81
C PHE A 46 -4.40 -15.09 -0.76
N ARG A 47 -3.84 -14.53 0.32
CA ARG A 47 -4.64 -13.88 1.38
C ARG A 47 -5.48 -12.74 0.83
N PHE A 48 -4.88 -11.85 0.04
CA PHE A 48 -5.59 -10.72 -0.55
C PHE A 48 -6.66 -11.18 -1.55
N ALA A 49 -6.35 -12.15 -2.41
CA ALA A 49 -7.31 -12.72 -3.35
C ALA A 49 -8.48 -13.40 -2.64
N GLU A 50 -8.22 -14.09 -1.53
CA GLU A 50 -9.27 -14.68 -0.69
C GLU A 50 -10.19 -13.60 -0.12
N SER A 51 -9.64 -12.51 0.41
CA SER A 51 -10.40 -11.34 0.90
C SER A 51 -11.29 -10.75 -0.21
N VAL A 52 -10.76 -10.58 -1.43
CA VAL A 52 -11.55 -10.11 -2.58
C VAL A 52 -12.67 -11.08 -2.94
N ILE A 53 -12.41 -12.40 -2.99
CA ILE A 53 -13.43 -13.41 -3.33
C ILE A 53 -14.54 -13.44 -2.27
N LYS A 54 -14.18 -13.37 -0.99
CA LYS A 54 -15.11 -13.33 0.13
C LYS A 54 -16.02 -12.11 0.05
N ALA A 55 -15.43 -10.93 -0.19
CA ALA A 55 -16.15 -9.67 -0.33
C ALA A 55 -17.06 -9.66 -1.56
N ALA A 56 -16.57 -10.16 -2.70
CA ALA A 56 -17.27 -10.09 -3.96
C ALA A 56 -18.43 -11.09 -4.08
N PHE A 57 -18.24 -12.33 -3.59
CA PHE A 57 -19.12 -13.45 -3.92
C PHE A 57 -19.74 -14.17 -2.73
N LYS A 58 -19.18 -14.03 -1.52
CA LYS A 58 -19.71 -14.72 -0.33
C LYS A 58 -20.61 -13.85 0.54
N GLY A 59 -20.82 -12.59 0.15
CA GLY A 59 -21.62 -11.63 0.91
C GLY A 59 -20.99 -11.25 2.26
N GLU A 60 -19.71 -11.56 2.47
CA GLU A 60 -18.97 -11.15 3.65
C GLU A 60 -18.74 -9.63 3.60
N LYS A 61 -19.06 -8.94 4.70
CA LYS A 61 -18.94 -7.49 4.84
C LYS A 61 -17.83 -7.11 5.78
N ASN A 62 -17.40 -5.85 5.73
CA ASN A 62 -16.34 -5.28 6.58
C ASN A 62 -14.97 -5.94 6.34
N ILE A 63 -14.72 -6.43 5.14
CA ILE A 63 -13.39 -6.89 4.73
C ILE A 63 -12.58 -5.66 4.38
N VAL A 64 -11.55 -5.37 5.19
CA VAL A 64 -10.70 -4.19 5.02
C VAL A 64 -9.26 -4.63 4.81
N GLU A 65 -8.68 -4.27 3.65
CA GLU A 65 -7.31 -4.62 3.28
C GLU A 65 -6.53 -3.37 2.85
N PRO A 66 -5.26 -3.19 3.27
CA PRO A 66 -4.39 -2.16 2.72
C PRO A 66 -4.17 -2.39 1.22
N THR A 67 -4.60 -1.44 0.39
CA THR A 67 -4.62 -1.59 -1.07
C THR A 67 -4.13 -0.33 -1.75
N TYR A 68 -3.23 -0.47 -2.73
CA TYR A 68 -2.82 0.63 -3.60
C TYR A 68 -3.86 0.84 -4.70
N VAL A 69 -4.63 1.94 -4.63
CA VAL A 69 -5.80 2.19 -5.48
C VAL A 69 -5.77 3.57 -6.12
N TYR A 70 -6.54 3.76 -7.19
CA TYR A 70 -6.81 5.08 -7.76
C TYR A 70 -7.81 5.82 -6.87
N LEU A 71 -7.33 6.85 -6.17
CA LEU A 71 -8.09 7.57 -5.14
C LEU A 71 -9.30 8.34 -5.69
N PRO A 72 -9.22 9.07 -6.83
CA PRO A 72 -10.39 9.77 -7.36
C PRO A 72 -11.53 8.83 -7.80
N GLY A 73 -11.27 7.53 -7.93
CA GLY A 73 -12.26 6.52 -8.33
C GLY A 73 -12.97 5.82 -7.19
N ILE A 74 -12.70 6.16 -5.92
CA ILE A 74 -13.23 5.45 -4.75
C ILE A 74 -13.76 6.41 -3.69
N ALA A 75 -14.85 6.02 -3.00
CA ALA A 75 -15.41 6.81 -1.91
C ALA A 75 -14.36 7.03 -0.80
N GLY A 76 -14.21 8.27 -0.33
CA GLY A 76 -13.20 8.66 0.67
C GLY A 76 -11.80 8.89 0.11
N GLY A 77 -11.57 8.59 -1.17
CA GLY A 77 -10.26 8.79 -1.80
C GLY A 77 -9.91 10.27 -2.02
N ASP A 78 -10.89 11.13 -2.28
CA ASP A 78 -10.66 12.57 -2.52
C ASP A 78 -9.92 13.28 -1.36
N GLU A 79 -10.25 12.95 -0.12
CA GLU A 79 -9.57 13.53 1.06
C GLU A 79 -8.10 13.10 1.13
N ILE A 80 -7.85 11.84 0.81
CA ILE A 80 -6.50 11.24 0.83
C ILE A 80 -5.68 11.80 -0.33
N ALA A 81 -6.29 11.95 -1.51
CA ALA A 81 -5.65 12.53 -2.68
C ALA A 81 -5.27 14.00 -2.42
N LYS A 82 -6.15 14.77 -1.77
CA LYS A 82 -5.86 16.16 -1.37
C LYS A 82 -4.73 16.22 -0.33
N ALA A 83 -4.73 15.32 0.66
CA ALA A 83 -3.72 15.31 1.71
C ALA A 83 -2.34 14.86 1.21
N THR A 84 -2.29 13.93 0.25
CA THR A 84 -1.04 13.37 -0.27
C THR A 84 -0.57 14.04 -1.57
N GLY A 85 -1.45 14.73 -2.30
CA GLY A 85 -1.14 15.34 -3.58
C GLY A 85 -0.86 14.34 -4.72
N VAL A 86 -1.30 13.08 -4.58
CA VAL A 86 -1.16 12.03 -5.60
C VAL A 86 -2.49 11.33 -5.86
N ASP A 87 -2.67 10.81 -7.08
CA ASP A 87 -3.90 10.13 -7.50
C ASP A 87 -3.95 8.65 -7.12
N TYR A 88 -2.81 8.07 -6.70
CA TYR A 88 -2.70 6.68 -6.27
C TYR A 88 -1.97 6.61 -4.94
N PHE A 89 -2.54 5.88 -3.97
CA PHE A 89 -1.92 5.69 -2.66
C PHE A 89 -2.43 4.39 -2.02
N SER A 90 -1.65 3.83 -1.09
CA SER A 90 -2.06 2.65 -0.32
C SER A 90 -2.67 3.05 1.01
N VAL A 91 -3.93 2.68 1.22
CA VAL A 91 -4.67 2.88 2.47
C VAL A 91 -5.54 1.65 2.74
N PRO A 92 -6.05 1.46 3.97
CA PRO A 92 -7.08 0.46 4.21
C PRO A 92 -8.31 0.76 3.34
N VAL A 93 -8.77 -0.24 2.60
CA VAL A 93 -9.93 -0.16 1.72
C VAL A 93 -10.93 -1.22 2.13
N GLU A 94 -12.18 -0.81 2.32
CA GLU A 94 -13.32 -1.72 2.44
C GLU A 94 -13.60 -2.33 1.05
N LEU A 95 -13.52 -3.65 0.99
CA LEU A 95 -13.82 -4.45 -0.19
C LEU A 95 -15.28 -4.90 -0.16
N GLY A 96 -15.91 -4.95 -1.33
CA GLY A 96 -17.27 -5.45 -1.50
C GLY A 96 -17.55 -6.01 -2.89
N ALA A 97 -18.84 -6.12 -3.22
CA ALA A 97 -19.31 -6.73 -4.47
C ALA A 97 -18.78 -6.01 -5.72
N ASN A 98 -18.49 -4.71 -5.61
CA ASN A 98 -18.00 -3.88 -6.70
C ASN A 98 -16.47 -3.67 -6.66
N GLY A 99 -15.75 -4.49 -5.89
CA GLY A 99 -14.31 -4.36 -5.69
C GLY A 99 -13.99 -3.40 -4.54
N ALA A 100 -13.23 -2.34 -4.83
CA ALA A 100 -12.83 -1.35 -3.84
C ALA A 100 -13.96 -0.34 -3.60
N GLU A 101 -14.62 -0.39 -2.44
CA GLU A 101 -15.84 0.40 -2.20
C GLU A 101 -15.57 1.68 -1.41
N LYS A 102 -14.70 1.63 -0.40
CA LYS A 102 -14.42 2.79 0.46
C LYS A 102 -12.99 2.81 0.98
N ALA A 103 -12.28 3.89 0.69
CA ALA A 103 -10.99 4.18 1.28
C ALA A 103 -11.15 4.75 2.70
N VAL A 104 -10.31 4.28 3.63
CA VAL A 104 -10.26 4.76 5.01
C VAL A 104 -9.07 5.70 5.18
N ASN A 105 -9.34 6.96 5.50
CA ASN A 105 -8.31 7.96 5.73
C ASN A 105 -7.59 7.69 7.07
N ILE A 106 -6.31 7.31 6.98
CA ILE A 106 -5.41 7.08 8.12
C ILE A 106 -4.39 8.20 8.32
N LEU A 107 -4.44 9.24 7.50
CA LEU A 107 -3.47 10.33 7.54
C LEU A 107 -3.76 11.32 8.66
N THR A 108 -4.94 11.23 9.27
CA THR A 108 -5.28 11.99 10.48
C THR A 108 -4.66 11.31 11.71
N GLY A 109 -3.94 12.08 12.53
CA GLY A 109 -3.35 11.58 13.77
C GLY A 109 -2.02 10.82 13.62
N VAL A 110 -1.34 10.96 12.48
CA VAL A 110 0.03 10.47 12.30
C VAL A 110 1.00 11.24 13.20
N THR A 111 2.01 10.54 13.71
CA THR A 111 3.09 11.15 14.50
C THR A 111 4.01 12.00 13.63
N GLU A 112 4.81 12.88 14.24
CA GLU A 112 5.81 13.67 13.50
C GLU A 112 6.83 12.79 12.74
N GLN A 113 7.19 11.63 13.31
CA GLN A 113 8.08 10.67 12.66
C GLN A 113 7.42 10.04 11.43
N GLU A 114 6.16 9.62 11.55
CA GLU A 114 5.39 9.08 10.41
C GLU A 114 5.15 10.14 9.34
N GLN A 115 4.91 11.40 9.72
CA GLN A 115 4.76 12.50 8.76
C GLN A 115 6.03 12.66 7.90
N LYS A 116 7.22 12.61 8.51
CA LYS A 116 8.49 12.66 7.76
C LYS A 116 8.61 11.50 6.76
N LEU A 117 8.19 10.30 7.15
CA LEU A 117 8.17 9.13 6.26
C LEU A 117 7.18 9.31 5.10
N LEU A 118 5.99 9.85 5.41
CA LEU A 118 4.97 10.17 4.40
C LEU A 118 5.46 11.19 3.39
N ASP A 119 6.12 12.26 3.83
CA ASP A 119 6.64 13.31 2.94
C ASP A 119 7.66 12.74 1.93
N VAL A 120 8.56 11.87 2.40
CA VAL A 120 9.52 11.16 1.53
C VAL A 120 8.81 10.21 0.58
N ALA A 121 7.84 9.43 1.09
CA ALA A 121 7.09 8.46 0.30
C ALA A 121 6.28 9.13 -0.82
N VAL A 122 5.55 10.19 -0.50
CA VAL A 122 4.73 10.96 -1.46
C VAL A 122 5.59 11.55 -2.58
N LYS A 123 6.76 12.09 -2.25
CA LYS A 123 7.70 12.63 -3.25
C LYS A 123 8.14 11.54 -4.24
N GLY A 124 8.50 10.36 -3.76
CA GLY A 124 8.87 9.23 -4.60
C GLY A 124 7.69 8.68 -5.41
N LEU A 125 6.52 8.55 -4.78
CA LEU A 125 5.29 8.07 -5.41
C LEU A 125 4.88 8.95 -6.58
N LYS A 126 4.94 10.27 -6.43
CA LYS A 126 4.60 11.21 -7.52
C LYS A 126 5.41 10.91 -8.79
N THR A 127 6.73 10.77 -8.66
CA THR A 127 7.60 10.42 -9.79
C THR A 127 7.27 9.04 -10.38
N ASN A 128 6.95 8.05 -9.55
CA ASN A 128 6.61 6.71 -10.03
C ASN A 128 5.27 6.66 -10.75
N ILE A 129 4.26 7.38 -10.25
CA ILE A 129 2.95 7.52 -10.88
C ILE A 129 3.09 8.21 -12.24
N GLU A 130 3.79 9.34 -12.29
CA GLU A 130 4.04 10.08 -13.53
C GLU A 130 4.71 9.19 -14.59
N LYS A 131 5.76 8.44 -14.19
CA LYS A 131 6.42 7.47 -15.09
C LYS A 131 5.47 6.40 -15.61
N GLY A 132 4.63 5.83 -14.76
CA GLY A 132 3.66 4.81 -15.16
C GLY A 132 2.61 5.33 -16.14
N VAL A 133 2.10 6.54 -15.89
CA VAL A 133 1.13 7.21 -16.76
C VAL A 133 1.77 7.60 -18.10
N ASP A 134 2.99 8.14 -18.07
CA ASP A 134 3.73 8.54 -19.26
C ASP A 134 4.05 7.35 -20.16
N PHE A 135 4.47 6.22 -19.58
CA PHE A 135 4.70 4.98 -20.34
C PHE A 135 3.48 4.52 -21.14
N VAL A 136 2.27 4.68 -20.60
CA VAL A 136 1.03 4.31 -21.32
C VAL A 136 0.65 5.35 -22.37
N LYS A 137 0.83 6.65 -22.09
CA LYS A 137 0.49 7.74 -23.02
C LYS A 137 1.48 7.88 -24.17
N ASN A 138 2.76 7.67 -23.90
CA ASN A 138 3.90 7.81 -24.78
C ASN A 138 4.72 6.51 -24.80
N PRO A 139 4.14 5.39 -25.27
CA PRO A 139 4.82 4.11 -25.21
C PRO A 139 6.10 4.14 -26.06
N PRO A 140 7.19 3.51 -25.60
CA PRO A 140 8.39 3.41 -26.38
C PRO A 140 8.09 2.71 -27.72
N PRO A 141 8.82 3.04 -28.79
CA PRO A 141 8.68 2.35 -30.07
C PRO A 141 8.77 0.84 -29.87
N LYS A 142 7.86 0.09 -30.48
CA LYS A 142 7.94 -1.38 -30.48
C LYS A 142 9.26 -1.78 -31.15
N LEU A 143 10.07 -2.58 -30.44
CA LEU A 143 11.25 -3.24 -30.99
C LEU A 143 10.87 -4.18 -32.14
#